data_AF-A0A9P0KAP3-F1
#
_entry.id   AF-A0A9P0KAP3-F1
#
_cell.length_a   1.000
_cell.length_b   1.000
_cell.length_c   1.000
_cell.angle_alpha   90.00
_cell.angle_beta   90.00
_cell.angle_gamma   90.00
#
_symmetry.space_group_name_H-M   'P 1'
#
loop_
_entity.id
_entity.type
_entity.pdbx_description
1 polymer ?
#
loop_
_entity_poly.entity_id
_entity_poly.type
_entity_poly.pdbx_seq_one_letter_code
_entity_poly.pdbx_strand_id
1 'polypeptide(L)'
;MMKKHIGGAKSEKKKFEKQTAKFCQNQERYLNLTTKKPNSLQERHFYAASMDYVYLIQEVHERKKFEFVETLLTFVYAWFTFYHQGYELNKDCEPYMKDLQQKIQKTRSNFDDFSQKLKKRMSEVQKQDEPVRKNTKGCREGYLFLLEKKAFGTTWTKHYCTYDKNTKKFTMLPYNQLTTKTLPPPDTMVLASCVRRMSDSIEKRFCFDIQSDDKPGVILTFQALSEQDRKAWMDIMDGKEP
;
A
#
# COMPACT_ATOMS: atom_id res chain seq x y z
N MET A 1 -38.37 23.32 21.34
CA MET A 1 -39.17 24.48 21.79
C MET A 1 -39.96 24.20 23.07
N MET A 2 -40.59 23.03 23.21
CA MET A 2 -41.23 22.48 24.41
C MET A 2 -40.66 22.90 25.79
N LYS A 3 -39.33 22.86 25.98
CA LYS A 3 -38.68 23.23 27.27
C LYS A 3 -38.95 24.68 27.70
N LYS A 4 -39.04 25.63 26.76
CA LYS A 4 -39.31 27.05 27.06
C LYS A 4 -40.77 27.23 27.53
N HIS A 5 -41.72 26.57 26.86
CA HIS A 5 -43.15 26.64 27.20
C HIS A 5 -43.47 25.95 28.54
N ILE A 6 -42.83 24.82 28.83
CA ILE A 6 -42.91 24.17 30.15
C ILE A 6 -42.33 25.08 31.25
N GLY A 7 -41.30 25.88 30.93
CA GLY A 7 -40.77 26.90 31.83
C GLY A 7 -41.77 28.01 32.15
N GLY A 8 -42.49 28.51 31.13
CA GLY A 8 -43.59 29.46 31.29
C GLY A 8 -44.71 28.90 32.17
N ALA A 9 -45.27 27.75 31.83
CA ALA A 9 -46.34 27.14 32.64
C ALA A 9 -45.95 26.91 34.12
N LYS A 10 -44.67 26.64 34.42
CA LYS A 10 -44.16 26.52 35.79
C LYS A 10 -44.07 27.86 36.53
N SER A 11 -43.67 28.94 35.84
CA SER A 11 -43.64 30.29 36.41
C SER A 11 -45.05 30.76 36.79
N GLU A 12 -46.02 30.55 35.90
CA GLU A 12 -47.40 30.98 36.11
C GLU A 12 -48.13 30.11 37.13
N LYS A 13 -47.81 28.80 37.22
CA LYS A 13 -48.21 27.96 38.35
C LYS A 13 -47.82 28.58 39.69
N LYS A 14 -46.57 29.03 39.83
CA LYS A 14 -46.06 29.65 41.07
C LYS A 14 -46.78 30.97 41.38
N LYS A 15 -47.13 31.76 40.35
CA LYS A 15 -47.93 32.99 40.51
C LYS A 15 -49.34 32.66 40.99
N PHE A 16 -50.00 31.67 40.39
CA PHE A 16 -51.31 31.18 40.80
C PHE A 16 -51.29 30.72 42.26
N GLU A 17 -50.38 29.82 42.64
CA GLU A 17 -50.24 29.32 44.03
C GLU A 17 -50.05 30.45 45.04
N LYS A 18 -49.24 31.47 44.69
CA LYS A 18 -49.04 32.65 45.54
C LYS A 18 -50.32 33.47 45.72
N GLN A 19 -51.11 33.67 44.66
CA GLN A 19 -52.38 34.40 44.77
C GLN A 19 -53.45 33.58 45.49
N THR A 20 -53.48 32.26 45.30
CA THR A 20 -54.34 31.34 46.06
C THR A 20 -54.06 31.44 47.55
N ALA A 21 -52.79 31.37 47.96
CA ALA A 21 -52.41 31.49 49.38
C ALA A 21 -52.86 32.83 49.99
N LYS A 22 -52.65 33.94 49.27
CA LYS A 22 -53.11 35.27 49.70
C LYS A 22 -54.62 35.37 49.79
N PHE A 23 -55.33 34.76 48.84
CA PHE A 23 -56.78 34.75 48.79
C PHE A 23 -57.37 33.97 49.98
N CYS A 24 -56.88 32.76 50.27
CA CYS A 24 -57.30 31.96 51.42
C CYS A 24 -57.04 32.68 52.75
N GLN A 25 -55.82 33.22 52.95
CA GLN A 25 -55.50 34.01 54.15
C GLN A 25 -56.42 35.22 54.34
N ASN A 26 -56.80 35.87 53.24
CA ASN A 26 -57.71 37.01 53.30
C ASN A 26 -59.14 36.58 53.63
N GLN A 27 -59.60 35.41 53.14
CA GLN A 27 -60.89 34.84 53.53
C GLN A 27 -60.93 34.52 55.03
N GLU A 28 -59.89 33.87 55.57
CA GLU A 28 -59.78 33.58 57.01
C GLU A 28 -59.84 34.87 57.86
N ARG A 29 -59.10 35.91 57.45
CA ARG A 29 -59.15 37.22 58.13
C ARG A 29 -60.52 37.87 58.03
N TYR A 30 -61.17 37.77 56.88
CA TYR A 30 -62.48 38.36 56.63
C TYR A 30 -63.57 37.73 57.52
N LEU A 31 -63.53 36.42 57.72
CA LEU A 31 -64.45 35.71 58.62
C LEU A 31 -64.33 36.17 60.08
N ASN A 32 -63.15 36.66 60.48
CA ASN A 32 -62.89 37.16 61.84
C ASN A 32 -63.26 38.66 62.01
N LEU A 33 -63.81 39.33 61.00
CA LEU A 33 -64.25 40.72 61.10
C LEU A 33 -65.71 40.82 61.57
N THR A 34 -65.96 41.74 62.51
CA THR A 34 -67.31 42.05 63.01
C THR A 34 -68.10 43.01 62.10
N THR A 35 -67.47 43.59 61.07
CA THR A 35 -68.09 44.50 60.10
C THR A 35 -67.75 44.09 58.66
N LYS A 36 -68.74 44.15 57.75
CA LYS A 36 -68.54 43.78 56.33
C LYS A 36 -67.66 44.80 55.62
N LYS A 37 -66.55 44.36 55.03
CA LYS A 37 -65.69 45.12 54.09
C LYS A 37 -65.63 44.44 52.71
N PRO A 38 -65.52 45.17 51.60
CA PRO A 38 -65.45 44.56 50.27
C PRO A 38 -64.08 43.89 50.03
N ASN A 39 -64.08 42.61 49.63
CA ASN A 39 -62.90 41.77 49.36
C ASN A 39 -62.55 41.63 47.86
N SER A 40 -63.14 42.46 47.01
CA SER A 40 -63.18 42.28 45.55
C SER A 40 -61.82 42.35 44.84
N LEU A 41 -60.82 43.00 45.44
CA LEU A 41 -59.50 43.14 44.80
C LEU A 41 -58.68 41.85 44.86
N GLN A 42 -58.62 41.17 46.03
CA GLN A 42 -57.91 39.89 46.14
C GLN A 42 -58.59 38.80 45.29
N GLU A 43 -59.93 38.82 45.23
CA GLU A 43 -60.71 37.94 44.35
C GLU A 43 -60.32 38.13 42.88
N ARG A 44 -60.29 39.37 42.39
CA ARG A 44 -59.89 39.65 41.00
C ARG A 44 -58.48 39.18 40.67
N HIS A 45 -57.51 39.37 41.57
CA HIS A 45 -56.15 38.89 41.35
C HIS A 45 -56.03 37.37 41.33
N PHE A 46 -56.79 36.69 42.20
CA PHE A 46 -56.88 35.24 42.19
C PHE A 46 -57.50 34.71 40.89
N TYR A 47 -58.64 35.26 40.48
CA TYR A 47 -59.31 34.83 39.24
C TYR A 47 -58.44 35.07 38.00
N ALA A 48 -57.79 36.23 37.89
CA ALA A 48 -56.88 36.52 36.78
C ALA A 48 -55.72 35.51 36.71
N ALA A 49 -55.03 35.28 37.84
CA ALA A 49 -53.93 34.32 37.88
C ALA A 49 -54.39 32.86 37.62
N SER A 50 -55.61 32.52 38.01
CA SER A 50 -56.23 31.22 37.74
C SER A 50 -56.46 31.02 36.24
N MET A 51 -57.05 32.02 35.58
CA MET A 51 -57.33 31.98 34.14
C MET A 51 -56.05 31.90 33.32
N ASP A 52 -55.03 32.69 33.67
CA ASP A 52 -53.72 32.64 33.00
C ASP A 52 -53.05 31.27 33.13
N TYR A 53 -53.12 30.66 34.33
CA TYR A 53 -52.56 29.34 34.56
C TYR A 53 -53.31 28.25 33.78
N VAL A 54 -54.64 28.26 33.80
CA VAL A 54 -55.47 27.33 33.01
C VAL A 54 -55.19 27.48 31.52
N TYR A 55 -55.11 28.71 31.01
CA TYR A 55 -54.77 28.98 29.61
C TYR A 55 -53.42 28.36 29.22
N LEU A 56 -52.37 28.58 30.02
CA LEU A 56 -51.04 28.02 29.71
C LEU A 56 -51.00 26.49 29.80
N ILE A 57 -51.76 25.87 30.70
CA ILE A 57 -51.90 24.40 30.72
C ILE A 57 -52.51 23.93 29.40
N GLN A 58 -53.59 24.56 28.95
CA GLN A 58 -54.27 24.18 27.71
C GLN A 58 -53.36 24.40 26.51
N GLU A 59 -52.65 25.53 26.45
CA GLU A 59 -51.68 25.78 25.39
C GLU A 59 -50.59 24.69 25.33
N VAL A 60 -50.02 24.32 26.48
CA VAL A 60 -49.02 23.25 26.55
C VAL A 60 -49.62 21.91 26.11
N HIS A 61 -50.86 21.60 26.48
CA HIS A 61 -51.53 20.37 26.09
C HIS A 61 -51.80 20.31 24.58
N GLU A 62 -52.31 21.37 23.97
CA GLU A 62 -52.55 21.43 22.52
C GLU A 62 -51.24 21.37 21.73
N ARG A 63 -50.19 22.07 22.17
CA ARG A 63 -48.87 22.03 21.52
C ARG A 63 -48.23 20.65 21.54
N LYS A 64 -48.36 19.90 22.64
CA LYS A 64 -47.83 18.53 22.72
C LYS A 64 -48.37 17.62 21.63
N LYS A 65 -49.63 17.80 21.23
CA LYS A 65 -50.30 16.94 20.24
C LYS A 65 -49.61 16.99 18.88
N PHE A 66 -49.10 18.16 18.47
CA PHE A 66 -48.47 18.33 17.16
C PHE A 66 -46.93 18.42 17.22
N GLU A 67 -46.32 19.09 18.20
CA GLU A 67 -44.85 19.27 18.24
C GLU A 67 -44.08 17.93 18.24
N PHE A 68 -44.64 16.91 18.91
CA PHE A 68 -44.06 15.57 18.92
C PHE A 68 -44.17 14.90 17.55
N VAL A 69 -45.34 14.99 16.92
CA VAL A 69 -45.61 14.38 15.61
C VAL A 69 -44.77 15.05 14.53
N GLU A 70 -44.62 16.37 14.55
CA GLU A 70 -43.75 17.11 13.62
C GLU A 70 -42.29 16.70 13.74
N THR A 71 -41.82 16.48 14.98
CA THR A 71 -40.45 16.00 15.23
C THR A 71 -40.26 14.60 14.65
N LEU A 72 -41.21 13.70 14.89
CA LEU A 72 -41.17 12.35 14.31
C LEU A 72 -41.25 12.35 12.79
N LEU A 73 -42.14 13.17 12.22
CA LEU A 73 -42.31 13.30 10.78
C LEU A 73 -41.02 13.78 10.11
N THR A 74 -40.38 14.81 10.67
CA THR A 74 -39.10 15.32 10.18
C THR A 74 -38.02 14.25 10.24
N PHE A 75 -37.98 13.47 11.33
CA PHE A 75 -37.05 12.35 11.46
C PHE A 75 -37.28 11.27 10.40
N VAL A 76 -38.54 10.89 10.16
CA VAL A 76 -38.90 9.88 9.15
C VAL A 76 -38.53 10.35 7.74
N TYR A 77 -38.78 11.63 7.41
CA TYR A 77 -38.33 12.18 6.12
C TYR A 77 -36.81 12.12 5.98
N ALA A 78 -36.06 12.55 7.00
CA ALA A 78 -34.60 12.49 6.98
C ALA A 78 -34.10 11.04 6.83
N TRP A 79 -34.76 10.08 7.50
CA TRP A 79 -34.47 8.66 7.39
C TRP A 79 -34.66 8.17 5.95
N PHE A 80 -35.82 8.44 5.33
CA PHE A 80 -36.06 8.01 3.95
C PHE A 80 -35.10 8.65 2.95
N THR A 81 -34.81 9.95 3.08
CA THR A 81 -33.83 10.61 2.24
C THR A 81 -32.44 9.99 2.39
N PHE A 82 -32.01 9.68 3.61
CA PHE A 82 -30.71 9.04 3.86
C PHE A 82 -30.60 7.69 3.14
N TYR A 83 -31.59 6.81 3.30
CA TYR A 83 -31.56 5.49 2.65
C TYR A 83 -31.72 5.56 1.13
N HIS A 84 -32.54 6.48 0.62
CA HIS A 84 -32.67 6.70 -0.81
C HIS A 84 -31.34 7.16 -1.42
N GLN A 85 -30.68 8.16 -0.80
CA GLN A 85 -29.38 8.63 -1.24
C GLN A 85 -28.32 7.53 -1.18
N GLY A 86 -28.32 6.72 -0.11
CA GLY A 86 -27.41 5.58 0.02
C GLY A 86 -27.61 4.53 -1.07
N TYR A 87 -28.86 4.27 -1.46
CA TYR A 87 -29.19 3.36 -2.55
C TYR A 87 -28.70 3.87 -3.91
N GLU A 88 -28.95 5.15 -4.24
CA GLU A 88 -28.47 5.75 -5.49
C GLU A 88 -26.93 5.74 -5.56
N LEU A 89 -26.24 6.11 -4.47
CA LEU A 89 -24.78 6.03 -4.39
C LEU A 89 -24.25 4.61 -4.62
N ASN A 90 -24.89 3.60 -4.03
CA ASN A 90 -24.49 2.21 -4.23
C ASN A 90 -24.66 1.78 -5.69
N LYS A 91 -25.75 2.20 -6.35
CA LYS A 91 -26.01 1.94 -7.77
C LYS A 91 -24.96 2.59 -8.66
N ASP A 92 -24.54 3.81 -8.36
CA ASP A 92 -23.46 4.51 -9.07
C ASP A 92 -22.11 3.80 -8.90
N CYS A 93 -21.90 3.11 -7.77
CA CYS A 93 -20.69 2.32 -7.51
C CYS A 93 -20.70 0.91 -8.14
N GLU A 94 -21.87 0.39 -8.52
CA GLU A 94 -22.04 -0.98 -9.02
C GLU A 94 -21.18 -1.28 -10.27
N PRO A 95 -21.06 -0.41 -11.29
CA PRO A 95 -20.22 -0.66 -12.45
C PRO A 95 -18.74 -0.83 -12.09
N TYR A 96 -18.25 0.01 -11.17
CA TYR A 96 -16.87 -0.07 -10.69
C TYR A 96 -16.61 -1.39 -9.96
N MET A 97 -17.52 -1.82 -9.08
CA MET A 97 -17.39 -3.08 -8.36
C MET A 97 -17.37 -4.29 -9.32
N LYS A 98 -18.21 -4.27 -10.37
CA LYS A 98 -18.21 -5.30 -11.42
C LYS A 98 -16.90 -5.34 -12.21
N ASP A 99 -16.39 -4.19 -12.63
CA ASP A 99 -15.10 -4.08 -13.32
C ASP A 99 -13.94 -4.60 -12.43
N LEU A 100 -13.93 -4.22 -11.15
CA LEU A 100 -12.93 -4.70 -10.19
C LEU A 100 -12.99 -6.23 -10.05
N GLN A 101 -14.19 -6.81 -9.94
CA GLN A 101 -14.37 -8.25 -9.88
C GLN A 101 -13.82 -8.95 -11.14
N GLN A 102 -14.09 -8.40 -12.34
CA GLN A 102 -13.55 -8.94 -13.60
C GLN A 102 -12.03 -8.87 -13.66
N LYS A 103 -11.44 -7.73 -13.25
CA LYS A 103 -9.98 -7.56 -13.19
C LYS A 103 -9.33 -8.57 -12.25
N ILE A 104 -9.93 -8.82 -11.09
CA ILE A 104 -9.44 -9.85 -10.15
C ILE A 104 -9.44 -11.24 -10.81
N GLN A 105 -10.53 -11.62 -11.48
CA GLN A 105 -10.58 -12.91 -12.16
C GLN A 105 -9.55 -13.01 -13.28
N LYS A 106 -9.39 -11.95 -14.09
CA LYS A 106 -8.37 -11.91 -15.15
C LYS A 106 -6.96 -12.08 -14.59
N THR A 107 -6.65 -11.43 -13.46
CA THR A 107 -5.34 -11.58 -12.79
C THR A 107 -5.12 -13.01 -12.30
N ARG A 108 -6.15 -13.68 -11.76
CA ARG A 108 -6.05 -15.10 -11.37
C ARG A 108 -5.76 -15.99 -12.58
N SER A 109 -6.54 -15.85 -13.65
CA SER A 109 -6.32 -16.63 -14.88
C SER A 109 -4.92 -16.41 -15.47
N ASN A 110 -4.46 -15.16 -15.53
CA ASN A 110 -3.11 -14.84 -16.00
C ASN A 110 -2.03 -15.49 -15.15
N PHE A 111 -2.21 -15.53 -13.82
CA PHE A 111 -1.28 -16.19 -12.92
C PHE A 111 -1.23 -17.70 -13.16
N ASP A 112 -2.40 -18.35 -13.28
CA ASP A 112 -2.49 -19.78 -13.54
C ASP A 112 -1.82 -20.15 -14.87
N ASP A 113 -2.10 -19.39 -15.93
CA ASP A 113 -1.48 -19.56 -17.25
C ASP A 113 0.05 -19.41 -17.19
N PHE A 114 0.53 -18.36 -16.52
CA PHE A 114 1.96 -18.12 -16.38
C PHE A 114 2.64 -19.21 -15.55
N SER A 115 2.01 -19.63 -14.45
CA SER A 115 2.49 -20.70 -13.57
C SER A 115 2.61 -22.03 -14.33
N GLN A 116 1.61 -22.37 -15.14
CA GLN A 116 1.66 -23.57 -15.98
C GLN A 116 2.79 -23.49 -17.03
N LYS A 117 2.91 -22.35 -17.73
CA LYS A 117 3.99 -22.12 -18.71
C LYS A 117 5.38 -22.22 -18.05
N LEU A 118 5.54 -21.64 -16.86
CA LEU A 118 6.78 -21.74 -16.09
C LEU A 118 7.08 -23.18 -15.67
N LYS A 119 6.10 -23.90 -15.12
CA LYS A 119 6.27 -25.31 -14.72
C LYS A 119 6.69 -26.17 -15.92
N LYS A 120 6.06 -25.98 -17.07
CA LYS A 120 6.42 -26.66 -18.32
C LYS A 120 7.87 -26.34 -18.71
N ARG A 121 8.25 -25.06 -18.73
CA ARG A 121 9.62 -24.63 -19.07
C ARG A 121 10.66 -25.17 -18.09
N MET A 122 10.36 -25.18 -16.79
CA MET A 122 11.27 -25.75 -15.79
C MET A 122 11.47 -27.25 -16.01
N SER A 123 10.40 -27.99 -16.35
CA SER A 123 10.50 -29.41 -16.68
C SER A 123 11.33 -29.64 -17.94
N GLU A 124 11.16 -28.81 -18.97
CA GLU A 124 11.96 -28.87 -20.21
C GLU A 124 13.46 -28.61 -19.93
N VAL A 125 13.79 -27.62 -19.11
CA VAL A 125 15.17 -27.31 -18.73
C VAL A 125 15.79 -28.43 -17.90
N GLN A 126 15.04 -29.03 -16.97
CA GLN A 126 15.55 -30.16 -16.16
C GLN A 126 15.80 -31.43 -16.97
N LYS A 127 15.07 -31.62 -18.08
CA LYS A 127 15.23 -32.78 -18.98
C LYS A 127 16.33 -32.59 -20.03
N GLN A 128 16.93 -31.41 -20.14
CA GLN A 128 18.07 -31.22 -21.02
C GLN A 128 19.34 -31.79 -20.37
N ASP A 129 19.93 -32.80 -21.01
CA ASP A 129 21.18 -33.44 -20.55
C ASP A 129 22.39 -32.50 -20.63
N GLU A 130 22.37 -31.53 -21.55
CA GLU A 130 23.43 -30.54 -21.71
C GLU A 130 22.93 -29.15 -21.32
N PRO A 131 23.66 -28.41 -20.46
CA PRO A 131 23.32 -27.04 -20.12
C PRO A 131 23.27 -26.20 -21.40
N VAL A 132 22.18 -25.47 -21.61
CA VAL A 132 22.00 -24.56 -22.75
C VAL A 132 23.04 -23.44 -22.67
N ARG A 133 24.23 -23.69 -23.21
CA ARG A 133 25.22 -22.67 -23.51
C ARG A 133 24.81 -22.07 -24.85
N LYS A 134 23.97 -21.02 -24.81
CA LYS A 134 23.75 -20.17 -25.98
C LYS A 134 25.05 -19.43 -26.28
N ASN A 135 25.97 -20.09 -26.99
CA ASN A 135 26.99 -19.34 -27.71
C ASN A 135 26.24 -18.60 -28.83
N THR A 136 25.94 -17.34 -28.62
CA THR A 136 25.51 -16.44 -29.68
C THR A 136 26.60 -16.48 -30.75
N LYS A 137 26.25 -16.65 -32.04
CA LYS A 137 27.26 -16.77 -33.12
C LYS A 137 28.25 -15.60 -33.02
N GLY A 138 29.51 -15.90 -32.70
CA GLY A 138 30.58 -14.90 -32.59
C GLY A 138 30.82 -14.29 -31.21
N CYS A 139 30.03 -14.65 -30.17
CA CYS A 139 30.29 -14.21 -28.79
C CYS A 139 30.38 -15.41 -27.84
N ARG A 140 31.32 -15.32 -26.89
CA ARG A 140 31.45 -16.29 -25.81
C ARG A 140 31.44 -15.57 -24.48
N GLU A 141 30.75 -16.16 -23.52
CA GLU A 141 30.69 -15.69 -22.15
C GLU A 141 30.85 -16.85 -21.17
N GLY A 142 31.44 -16.58 -20.02
CA GLY A 142 31.65 -17.60 -19.01
C GLY A 142 32.64 -17.18 -17.94
N TYR A 143 32.78 -18.02 -16.92
CA TYR A 143 33.73 -17.76 -15.84
C TYR A 143 35.12 -18.28 -16.20
N LEU A 144 36.13 -17.43 -15.98
CA LEU A 144 37.54 -17.77 -16.06
C LEU A 144 38.23 -17.39 -14.75
N PHE A 145 39.35 -18.03 -14.45
CA PHE A 145 40.21 -17.65 -13.34
C PHE A 145 41.47 -16.98 -13.89
N LEU A 146 41.73 -15.75 -13.47
CA LEU A 146 42.94 -15.01 -13.83
C LEU A 146 44.04 -15.27 -12.81
N LEU A 147 45.25 -15.54 -13.28
CA LEU A 147 46.45 -15.62 -12.45
C LEU A 147 46.95 -14.21 -12.11
N GLU A 148 46.71 -13.77 -10.89
CA GLU A 148 47.22 -12.49 -10.37
C GLU A 148 48.49 -12.70 -9.57
N LYS A 149 49.50 -11.84 -9.79
CA LYS A 149 50.67 -11.75 -8.92
C LYS A 149 50.38 -10.74 -7.80
N LYS A 150 50.48 -11.18 -6.54
CA LYS A 150 50.36 -10.35 -5.33
C LYS A 150 51.70 -10.32 -4.59
N ALA A 151 51.81 -9.44 -3.59
CA ALA A 151 53.05 -9.23 -2.83
C ALA A 151 53.62 -10.51 -2.18
N PHE A 152 52.77 -11.50 -1.87
CA PHE A 152 53.16 -12.74 -1.19
C PHE A 152 52.95 -14.00 -2.03
N GLY A 153 52.84 -13.88 -3.36
CA GLY A 153 52.71 -15.02 -4.27
C GLY A 153 51.65 -14.83 -5.34
N THR A 154 51.25 -15.93 -5.98
CA THR A 154 50.25 -15.92 -7.05
C THR A 154 48.88 -16.37 -6.52
N THR A 155 47.81 -15.76 -7.02
CA THR A 155 46.43 -16.10 -6.65
C THR A 155 45.57 -16.21 -7.89
N TRP A 156 44.62 -17.14 -7.88
CA TRP A 156 43.64 -17.29 -8.95
C TRP A 156 42.34 -16.59 -8.57
N THR A 157 41.97 -15.55 -9.31
CA THR A 157 40.76 -14.76 -9.05
C THR A 157 39.71 -15.00 -10.13
N LYS A 158 38.49 -15.30 -9.69
CA LYS A 158 37.36 -15.60 -10.57
C LYS A 158 36.82 -14.33 -11.22
N HIS A 159 36.69 -14.36 -12.54
CA HIS A 159 36.13 -13.30 -13.35
C HIS A 159 35.00 -13.84 -14.24
N TYR A 160 33.97 -13.04 -14.48
CA TYR A 160 33.05 -13.28 -15.59
C TYR A 160 33.63 -12.61 -16.82
N CYS A 161 33.92 -13.39 -17.84
CA CYS A 161 34.58 -12.94 -19.05
C CYS A 161 33.63 -13.02 -20.24
N THR A 162 33.75 -12.05 -21.14
CA THR A 162 33.07 -12.05 -22.43
C THR A 162 34.06 -11.74 -23.54
N TYR A 163 33.86 -12.35 -24.70
CA TYR A 163 34.63 -12.10 -25.90
C TYR A 163 33.70 -11.98 -27.11
N ASP A 164 33.92 -10.96 -27.91
CA ASP A 164 33.26 -10.73 -29.19
C ASP A 164 34.27 -10.90 -30.33
N LYS A 165 34.04 -11.88 -31.21
CA LYS A 165 34.95 -12.23 -32.31
C LYS A 165 35.05 -11.15 -33.38
N ASN A 166 33.98 -10.39 -33.63
CA ASN A 166 33.97 -9.36 -34.67
C ASN A 166 34.81 -8.15 -34.26
N THR A 167 34.77 -7.80 -32.98
CA THR A 167 35.50 -6.64 -32.43
C THR A 167 36.82 -7.03 -31.76
N LYS A 168 37.09 -8.33 -31.58
CA LYS A 168 38.19 -8.90 -30.77
C LYS A 168 38.23 -8.36 -29.33
N LYS A 169 37.11 -7.84 -28.84
CA LYS A 169 37.02 -7.20 -27.54
C LYS A 169 36.86 -8.28 -26.48
N PHE A 170 37.84 -8.39 -25.59
CA PHE A 170 37.79 -9.22 -24.38
C PHE A 170 37.47 -8.34 -23.18
N THR A 171 36.45 -8.72 -22.42
CA THR A 171 36.00 -7.99 -21.23
C THR A 171 36.01 -8.93 -20.04
N MET A 172 36.53 -8.49 -18.90
CA MET A 172 36.52 -9.25 -17.65
C MET A 172 35.96 -8.43 -16.50
N LEU A 173 35.06 -9.05 -15.74
CA LEU A 173 34.43 -8.44 -14.58
C LEU A 173 34.73 -9.30 -13.34
N PRO A 174 35.38 -8.73 -12.31
CA PRO A 174 35.67 -9.46 -11.07
C PRO A 174 34.38 -10.02 -10.47
N TYR A 175 34.38 -11.32 -10.13
CA TYR A 175 33.22 -11.97 -9.55
C TYR A 175 33.44 -12.28 -8.07
N ASN A 176 32.60 -11.70 -7.21
CA ASN A 176 32.59 -11.96 -5.77
C ASN A 176 31.17 -12.33 -5.31
N GLN A 177 31.02 -13.53 -4.72
CA GLN A 177 29.74 -14.09 -4.29
C GLN A 177 29.09 -13.34 -3.13
N LEU A 178 29.86 -12.53 -2.38
CA LEU A 178 29.43 -11.89 -1.14
C LEU A 178 29.17 -10.38 -1.27
N THR A 179 29.54 -9.75 -2.38
CA THR A 179 29.42 -8.30 -2.57
C THR A 179 28.36 -7.97 -3.63
N THR A 180 27.19 -7.55 -3.17
CA THR A 180 26.09 -7.02 -4.01
C THR A 180 26.18 -5.52 -4.27
N LYS A 181 27.23 -4.84 -3.77
CA LYS A 181 27.45 -3.40 -3.99
C LYS A 181 28.45 -3.16 -5.13
N THR A 182 28.13 -2.12 -5.92
CA THR A 182 28.95 -1.47 -6.97
C THR A 182 30.09 -2.33 -7.50
N LEU A 183 29.79 -3.12 -8.55
CA LEU A 183 30.84 -3.81 -9.28
C LEU A 183 31.81 -2.77 -9.86
N PRO A 184 33.13 -2.98 -9.75
CA PRO A 184 34.10 -2.14 -10.43
C PRO A 184 33.83 -2.18 -11.94
N PRO A 185 34.20 -1.11 -12.67
CA PRO A 185 34.04 -1.10 -14.13
C PRO A 185 34.79 -2.31 -14.73
N PRO A 186 34.20 -2.97 -15.73
CA PRO A 186 34.82 -4.12 -16.36
C PRO A 186 36.13 -3.74 -17.04
N ASP A 187 37.18 -4.52 -16.81
CA ASP A 187 38.43 -4.36 -17.54
C ASP A 187 38.26 -4.88 -18.96
N THR A 188 38.63 -4.07 -19.93
CA THR A 188 38.31 -4.26 -21.34
C THR A 188 39.56 -4.08 -22.15
N MET A 189 39.81 -5.01 -23.07
CA MET A 189 41.00 -5.00 -23.92
C MET A 189 40.71 -5.54 -25.31
N VAL A 190 41.47 -5.07 -26.29
CA VAL A 190 41.48 -5.67 -27.63
C VAL A 190 42.50 -6.81 -27.65
N LEU A 191 42.06 -7.99 -28.08
CA LEU A 191 42.85 -9.22 -28.06
C LEU A 191 43.81 -9.27 -29.26
N ALA A 192 45.12 -9.34 -28.97
CA ALA A 192 46.17 -9.51 -29.97
C ALA A 192 46.38 -10.99 -30.31
N SER A 193 46.52 -11.82 -29.27
CA SER A 193 46.80 -13.25 -29.41
C SER A 193 46.27 -14.06 -28.23
N CYS A 194 46.01 -15.33 -28.50
CA CYS A 194 45.60 -16.33 -27.52
C CYS A 194 46.40 -17.61 -27.78
N VAL A 195 47.07 -18.16 -26.76
CA VAL A 195 47.97 -19.32 -26.91
C VAL A 195 47.72 -20.30 -25.78
N ARG A 196 47.61 -21.59 -26.08
CA ARG A 196 47.43 -22.60 -25.03
C ARG A 196 48.73 -22.70 -24.22
N ARG A 197 48.59 -22.74 -22.89
CA ARG A 197 49.74 -22.92 -22.00
C ARG A 197 50.16 -24.40 -21.98
N MET A 198 51.46 -24.69 -22.07
CA MET A 198 51.95 -26.07 -21.94
C MET A 198 51.73 -26.59 -20.51
N SER A 199 51.31 -27.85 -20.38
CA SER A 199 50.88 -28.43 -19.10
C SER A 199 51.99 -28.61 -18.07
N ASP A 200 53.24 -28.69 -18.52
CA ASP A 200 54.46 -28.76 -17.71
C ASP A 200 54.92 -27.37 -17.22
N SER A 201 54.49 -26.29 -17.88
CA SER A 201 54.87 -24.92 -17.55
C SER A 201 54.04 -24.27 -16.44
N ILE A 202 52.96 -24.92 -15.97
CA ILE A 202 52.06 -24.42 -14.92
C ILE A 202 51.36 -25.56 -14.18
N GLU A 203 51.17 -25.43 -12.86
CA GLU A 203 50.55 -26.48 -12.02
C GLU A 203 49.04 -26.69 -12.33
N LYS A 204 48.35 -25.67 -12.83
CA LYS A 204 46.90 -25.70 -13.07
C LYS A 204 46.56 -26.25 -14.46
N ARG A 205 45.49 -27.05 -14.53
CA ARG A 205 44.92 -27.58 -15.77
C ARG A 205 44.09 -26.52 -16.51
N PHE A 206 43.96 -26.70 -17.81
CA PHE A 206 43.08 -25.93 -18.71
C PHE A 206 43.48 -24.46 -18.88
N CYS A 207 44.77 -24.19 -18.83
CA CYS A 207 45.31 -22.83 -18.89
C CYS A 207 45.61 -22.37 -20.33
N PHE A 208 45.44 -21.08 -20.57
CA PHE A 208 45.83 -20.40 -21.79
C PHE A 208 46.23 -18.96 -21.48
N ASP A 209 47.04 -18.39 -22.35
CA ASP A 209 47.58 -17.05 -22.24
C ASP A 209 46.92 -16.14 -23.26
N ILE A 210 46.56 -14.95 -22.80
CA ILE A 210 46.02 -13.86 -23.60
C ILE A 210 47.04 -12.73 -23.62
N GLN A 211 47.22 -12.11 -24.79
CA GLN A 211 47.91 -10.84 -24.94
C GLN A 211 46.98 -9.80 -25.56
N SER A 212 47.06 -8.56 -25.07
CA SER A 212 46.32 -7.42 -25.60
C SER A 212 47.17 -6.56 -26.53
N ASP A 213 46.54 -5.95 -27.54
CA ASP A 213 47.17 -4.93 -28.40
C ASP A 213 47.50 -3.66 -27.60
N ASP A 214 46.69 -3.32 -26.61
CA ASP A 214 46.82 -2.10 -25.80
C ASP A 214 48.03 -2.16 -24.84
N LYS A 215 48.49 -3.37 -24.50
CA LYS A 215 49.62 -3.62 -23.59
C LYS A 215 50.57 -4.69 -24.16
N PRO A 216 51.34 -4.37 -25.21
CA PRO A 216 52.27 -5.32 -25.82
C PRO A 216 53.28 -5.85 -24.78
N GLY A 217 53.47 -7.17 -24.73
CA GLY A 217 54.40 -7.82 -23.81
C GLY A 217 53.81 -8.21 -22.44
N VAL A 218 52.60 -7.77 -22.10
CA VAL A 218 51.90 -8.26 -20.90
C VAL A 218 51.11 -9.51 -21.24
N ILE A 219 51.45 -10.63 -20.61
CA ILE A 219 50.76 -11.91 -20.77
C ILE A 219 49.83 -12.14 -19.57
N LEU A 220 48.55 -12.35 -19.85
CA LEU A 220 47.54 -12.70 -18.86
C LEU A 220 47.20 -14.18 -18.96
N THR A 221 47.49 -14.94 -17.90
CA THR A 221 47.22 -16.37 -17.85
C THR A 221 45.85 -16.63 -17.24
N PHE A 222 44.99 -17.31 -17.98
CA PHE A 222 43.65 -17.71 -17.55
C PHE A 222 43.52 -19.23 -17.43
N GLN A 223 42.68 -19.66 -16.50
CA GLN A 223 42.25 -21.05 -16.33
C GLN A 223 40.75 -21.18 -16.65
N ALA A 224 40.41 -22.11 -17.54
CA ALA A 224 39.04 -22.49 -17.87
C ALA A 224 38.49 -23.58 -16.92
N LEU A 225 37.18 -23.81 -16.98
CA LEU A 225 36.49 -24.75 -16.08
C LEU A 225 36.68 -26.23 -16.48
N SER A 226 36.95 -26.51 -17.75
CA SER A 226 37.19 -27.84 -18.29
C SER A 226 37.99 -27.77 -19.59
N GLU A 227 38.46 -28.92 -20.08
CA GLU A 227 39.15 -28.98 -21.38
C GLU A 227 38.25 -28.55 -22.54
N GLN A 228 36.98 -28.97 -22.52
CA GLN A 228 35.98 -28.53 -23.50
C GLN A 228 35.78 -27.01 -23.46
N ASP A 229 35.77 -26.45 -22.25
CA ASP A 229 35.58 -25.02 -22.05
C ASP A 229 36.80 -24.22 -22.54
N ARG A 230 38.02 -24.71 -22.25
CA ARG A 230 39.29 -24.15 -22.75
C ARG A 230 39.34 -24.15 -24.28
N LYS A 231 39.08 -25.30 -24.90
CA LYS A 231 39.08 -25.44 -26.38
C LYS A 231 38.13 -24.43 -27.00
N ALA A 232 36.90 -24.34 -26.50
CA ALA A 232 35.94 -23.42 -27.09
C ALA A 232 36.23 -21.92 -26.79
N TRP A 233 36.99 -21.58 -25.73
CA TRP A 233 37.57 -20.24 -25.54
C TRP A 233 38.67 -19.96 -26.55
N MET A 234 39.58 -20.91 -26.78
CA MET A 234 40.63 -20.80 -27.79
C MET A 234 40.05 -20.68 -29.20
N ASP A 235 39.09 -21.52 -29.57
CA ASP A 235 38.52 -21.58 -30.92
C ASP A 235 37.87 -20.26 -31.33
N ILE A 236 37.17 -19.59 -30.42
CA ILE A 236 36.53 -18.30 -30.74
C ILE A 236 37.54 -17.16 -30.82
N MET A 237 38.62 -17.25 -30.04
CA MET A 237 39.73 -16.28 -29.99
C MET A 237 40.82 -16.57 -31.02
N ASP A 238 40.61 -17.50 -31.95
CA ASP A 238 41.57 -17.95 -32.96
C ASP A 238 42.93 -18.36 -32.33
N GLY A 239 42.86 -19.03 -31.18
CA GLY A 239 44.01 -19.36 -30.36
C GLY A 239 44.90 -20.46 -30.95
N LYS A 240 46.19 -20.41 -30.62
CA LYS A 240 47.22 -21.31 -31.15
C LYS A 240 47.67 -22.34 -30.12
N GLU A 241 48.10 -23.51 -30.60
CA GLU A 241 48.85 -24.48 -29.79
C GLU A 241 50.30 -24.00 -29.59
N PRO A 242 50.92 -24.32 -28.44
CA PRO A 242 52.26 -23.87 -28.08
C PRO A 242 53.37 -24.56 -28.88
#